data_AF-A0A969EP80-F1
#
_entry.id   AF-A0A969EP80-F1
#
_cell.length_a   1.000
_cell.length_b   1.000
_cell.length_c   1.000
_cell.angle_alpha   90.00
_cell.angle_beta   90.00
_cell.angle_gamma   90.00
#
_symmetry.space_group_name_H-M   'P 1'
#
loop_
_entity.id
_entity.type
_entity.pdbx_description
1 polymer ?
#
loop_
_entity_poly.entity_id
_entity_poly.type
_entity_poly.pdbx_seq_one_letter_code
_entity_poly.pdbx_strand_id
1 'polypeptide(L)'
;MFSVRAITFDLDDTLWDIWPIIVRAEQRLHDWLEQHYPLIPEQFTALELRQLCDEVSAAKPRIAYDRTLLRKEALGLAALRSGYIDFQVDAAFEISLRRATTWYFSMRCYRYWRV
;
A
#
# COMPACT_ATOMS: atom_id res chain seq x y z
N MET A 1 26.63 -15.35 -33.55
CA MET A 1 26.03 -16.00 -32.36
C MET A 1 25.63 -14.88 -31.39
N PHE A 2 24.34 -14.72 -31.09
CA PHE A 2 23.92 -13.72 -30.11
C PHE A 2 24.06 -14.33 -28.71
N SER A 3 24.93 -13.72 -27.89
CA SER A 3 25.07 -14.04 -26.48
C SER A 3 24.07 -13.18 -25.69
N VAL A 4 23.25 -13.81 -24.85
CA VAL A 4 22.35 -13.07 -23.95
C VAL A 4 23.20 -12.26 -22.98
N ARG A 5 22.95 -10.95 -22.93
CA ARG A 5 23.72 -9.98 -22.15
C ARG A 5 23.12 -9.71 -20.77
N ALA A 6 21.81 -9.86 -20.63
CA ALA A 6 21.07 -9.65 -19.39
C ALA A 6 19.72 -10.38 -19.43
N ILE A 7 19.22 -10.71 -18.24
CA ILE A 7 17.86 -11.20 -17.99
C ILE A 7 17.32 -10.42 -16.79
N THR A 8 16.10 -9.89 -16.91
CA THR A 8 15.39 -9.20 -15.83
C THR A 8 14.14 -9.98 -15.47
N PHE A 9 13.85 -10.09 -14.17
CA PHE A 9 12.64 -10.70 -13.67
C PHE A 9 11.81 -9.62 -12.99
N ASP A 10 10.52 -9.65 -13.27
CA ASP A 10 9.53 -9.01 -12.40
C ASP A 10 9.41 -9.81 -11.10
N LEU A 11 8.93 -9.17 -10.04
CA LEU A 11 8.83 -9.78 -8.72
C LEU A 11 7.45 -10.41 -8.52
N ASP A 12 6.46 -9.53 -8.43
CA ASP A 12 5.10 -9.88 -8.06
C ASP A 12 4.42 -10.70 -9.17
N ASP A 13 3.76 -11.79 -8.80
CA ASP A 13 3.11 -12.74 -9.71
C ASP A 13 4.04 -13.43 -10.74
N THR A 14 5.35 -13.16 -10.68
CA THR A 14 6.39 -13.87 -11.43
C THR A 14 7.18 -14.80 -10.52
N LEU A 15 7.72 -14.29 -9.42
CA LEU A 15 8.53 -15.08 -8.47
C LEU A 15 7.71 -15.61 -7.29
N TRP A 16 6.60 -14.96 -6.95
CA TRP A 16 5.65 -15.41 -5.92
C TRP A 16 4.27 -14.78 -6.12
N ASP A 17 3.24 -15.42 -5.55
CA ASP A 17 1.88 -14.85 -5.47
C ASP A 17 1.83 -13.74 -4.42
N ILE A 18 1.62 -12.50 -4.86
CA ILE A 18 1.63 -11.31 -3.99
C ILE A 18 0.30 -11.10 -3.26
N TRP A 19 -0.81 -11.62 -3.81
CA TRP A 19 -2.16 -11.30 -3.34
C TRP A 19 -2.40 -11.65 -1.86
N PRO A 20 -1.99 -12.83 -1.35
CA PRO A 20 -2.15 -13.15 0.07
C PRO A 20 -1.38 -12.20 1.00
N ILE A 21 -0.32 -11.55 0.51
CA ILE A 21 0.45 -10.57 1.29
C ILE A 21 -0.31 -9.25 1.34
N ILE A 22 -0.84 -8.78 0.19
CA ILE A 22 -1.64 -7.55 0.10
C ILE A 22 -2.87 -7.62 1.01
N VAL A 23 -3.62 -8.72 0.93
CA VAL A 23 -4.83 -8.90 1.76
C VAL A 23 -4.51 -8.84 3.25
N ARG A 24 -3.42 -9.49 3.69
CA ARG A 24 -3.00 -9.45 5.11
C ARG A 24 -2.52 -8.06 5.55
N ALA A 25 -1.86 -7.32 4.67
CA ALA A 25 -1.40 -5.95 4.94
C ALA A 25 -2.60 -4.99 5.08
N GLU A 26 -3.61 -5.16 4.24
CA GLU A 26 -4.85 -4.38 4.30
C GLU A 26 -5.69 -4.71 5.51
N GLN A 27 -5.87 -6.00 5.85
CA GLN A 27 -6.61 -6.37 7.05
C GLN A 27 -5.92 -5.81 8.30
N ARG A 28 -4.59 -5.90 8.39
CA ARG A 28 -3.85 -5.34 9.54
C ARG A 28 -4.02 -3.82 9.66
N LEU A 29 -4.02 -3.11 8.54
CA LEU A 29 -4.28 -1.68 8.53
C LEU A 29 -5.70 -1.40 9.03
N HIS A 30 -6.68 -2.15 8.52
CA HIS A 30 -8.08 -2.01 8.92
C HIS A 30 -8.28 -2.30 10.42
N ASP A 31 -7.75 -3.41 10.94
CA ASP A 31 -7.78 -3.75 12.37
C ASP A 31 -7.15 -2.66 13.27
N TRP A 32 -6.10 -2.00 12.78
CA TRP A 32 -5.47 -0.91 13.50
C TRP A 32 -6.29 0.38 13.46
N LEU A 33 -6.93 0.67 12.32
CA LEU A 33 -7.85 1.79 12.17
C LEU A 33 -9.08 1.62 13.08
N GLU A 34 -9.58 0.41 13.28
CA GLU A 34 -10.67 0.14 14.24
C GLU A 34 -10.32 0.58 15.66
N GLN A 35 -9.05 0.45 16.05
CA GLN A 35 -8.59 0.78 17.39
C GLN A 35 -8.25 2.27 17.59
N HIS A 36 -7.84 2.97 16.53
CA HIS A 36 -7.29 4.33 16.63
C HIS A 36 -8.14 5.40 15.92
N TYR A 37 -8.87 5.03 14.87
CA TYR A 37 -9.65 5.93 14.02
C TYR A 37 -11.00 5.28 13.60
N PRO A 38 -11.88 4.87 14.54
CA PRO A 38 -13.03 4.00 14.29
C PRO A 38 -14.05 4.51 13.25
N LEU A 39 -14.20 5.82 13.07
CA LEU A 39 -15.07 6.39 12.03
C LEU A 39 -14.66 6.00 10.58
N ILE A 40 -13.40 5.62 10.34
CA ILE A 40 -12.95 5.14 9.03
C ILE A 40 -13.51 3.74 8.74
N PRO A 41 -13.26 2.69 9.55
CA PRO A 41 -13.80 1.36 9.30
C PRO A 41 -15.32 1.27 9.41
N GLU A 42 -15.99 2.22 10.10
CA GLU A 42 -17.45 2.35 10.04
C GLU A 42 -17.98 2.73 8.64
N GLN A 43 -17.16 3.42 7.84
CA GLN A 43 -17.55 3.95 6.53
C GLN A 43 -16.88 3.21 5.35
N PHE A 44 -15.74 2.56 5.60
CA PHE A 44 -14.94 1.93 4.57
C PHE A 44 -14.45 0.55 5.01
N THR A 45 -14.78 -0.45 4.21
CA THR A 45 -14.14 -1.76 4.26
C THR A 45 -12.68 -1.67 3.78
N ALA A 46 -11.88 -2.70 4.09
CA ALA A 46 -10.51 -2.82 3.58
C ALA A 46 -10.44 -2.75 2.04
N LEU A 47 -11.45 -3.32 1.35
CA LEU A 47 -11.54 -3.28 -0.11
C LEU A 47 -11.86 -1.87 -0.62
N GLU A 48 -12.78 -1.15 0.03
CA GLU A 48 -13.13 0.23 -0.37
C GLU A 48 -11.95 1.18 -0.15
N LEU A 49 -11.18 1.01 0.93
CA LEU A 49 -9.92 1.75 1.12
C LEU A 49 -8.91 1.49 0.00
N ARG A 50 -8.85 0.27 -0.55
CA ARG A 50 -8.03 -0.03 -1.72
C ARG A 50 -8.57 0.68 -2.97
N GLN A 51 -9.88 0.68 -3.18
CA GLN A 51 -10.52 1.32 -4.34
C GLN A 51 -10.34 2.85 -4.33
N LEU A 52 -10.17 3.47 -3.16
CA LEU A 52 -9.80 4.89 -3.08
C LEU A 52 -8.46 5.19 -3.77
N CYS A 53 -7.55 4.21 -3.90
CA CYS A 53 -6.32 4.40 -4.67
C CYS A 53 -6.61 4.62 -6.16
N ASP A 54 -7.65 3.97 -6.70
CA ASP A 54 -8.06 4.14 -8.10
C ASP A 54 -8.68 5.52 -8.31
N GLU A 55 -9.49 5.97 -7.36
CA GLU A 55 -10.04 7.33 -7.36
C GLU A 55 -8.93 8.39 -7.33
N VAL A 56 -7.96 8.24 -6.42
CA VAL A 56 -6.81 9.14 -6.31
C VAL A 56 -5.97 9.11 -7.60
N SER A 57 -5.75 7.93 -8.18
CA SER A 57 -4.99 7.78 -9.42
C SER A 57 -5.66 8.51 -10.58
N ALA A 58 -6.99 8.39 -10.71
CA ALA A 58 -7.77 9.10 -11.71
C ALA A 58 -7.74 10.62 -11.50
N ALA A 59 -7.85 11.08 -10.25
CA ALA A 59 -7.81 12.51 -9.90
C ALA A 59 -6.41 13.12 -10.01
N LYS A 60 -5.35 12.32 -9.80
CA LYS A 60 -3.94 12.76 -9.80
C LYS A 60 -3.08 11.89 -10.72
N PRO A 61 -3.22 11.97 -12.06
CA PRO A 61 -2.48 11.10 -13.00
C PRO A 61 -0.95 11.18 -12.86
N ARG A 62 -0.42 12.31 -12.37
CA ARG A 62 1.02 12.52 -12.16
C ARG A 62 1.63 11.55 -11.14
N ILE A 63 0.83 10.97 -10.24
CA ILE A 63 1.32 10.05 -9.19
C ILE A 63 0.84 8.61 -9.42
N ALA A 64 0.21 8.31 -10.56
CA ALA A 64 -0.36 6.99 -10.84
C ALA A 64 0.66 5.84 -10.77
N TYR A 65 1.95 6.13 -11.01
CA TYR A 65 3.04 5.16 -10.92
C TYR A 65 3.59 4.99 -9.50
N ASP A 66 3.29 5.89 -8.56
CA ASP A 66 3.79 5.84 -7.19
C ASP A 66 2.76 5.19 -6.27
N ARG A 67 2.88 3.87 -6.12
CA ARG A 67 1.98 3.06 -5.28
C ARG A 67 2.01 3.47 -3.81
N THR A 68 3.15 3.97 -3.32
CA THR A 68 3.28 4.42 -1.93
C THR A 68 2.47 5.70 -1.74
N LEU A 69 2.67 6.67 -2.62
CA LEU A 69 1.99 7.95 -2.54
C LEU A 69 0.49 7.82 -2.77
N LEU A 70 0.05 7.01 -3.73
CA LEU A 70 -1.37 6.73 -3.95
C LEU A 70 -2.05 6.20 -2.69
N ARG A 71 -1.41 5.26 -1.99
CA ARG A 71 -1.98 4.66 -0.78
C ARG A 71 -2.04 5.64 0.39
N LYS A 72 -1.01 6.49 0.54
CA LYS A 72 -1.01 7.57 1.55
C LYS A 72 -2.11 8.60 1.28
N GLU A 73 -2.27 9.02 0.03
CA GLU A 73 -3.31 9.93 -0.41
C GLU A 73 -4.72 9.34 -0.23
N ALA A 74 -4.90 8.04 -0.53
CA ALA A 74 -6.15 7.34 -0.29
C ALA A 74 -6.51 7.28 1.20
N LEU A 75 -5.53 7.04 2.08
CA LEU A 75 -5.75 7.06 3.53
C LEU A 75 -6.09 8.45 4.04
N GLY A 76 -5.42 9.49 3.54
CA GLY A 76 -5.75 10.88 3.85
C GLY A 76 -7.16 11.24 3.38
N LEU A 77 -7.57 10.79 2.20
CA LEU A 77 -8.91 11.00 1.66
C LEU A 77 -9.98 10.29 2.51
N ALA A 78 -9.75 9.04 2.91
CA ALA A 78 -10.65 8.31 3.81
C ALA A 78 -10.80 9.04 5.14
N ALA A 79 -9.69 9.45 5.75
CA ALA A 79 -9.70 10.19 7.01
C ALA A 79 -10.47 11.51 6.92
N LEU A 80 -10.26 12.28 5.85
CA LEU A 80 -10.99 13.52 5.60
C LEU A 80 -12.49 13.28 5.45
N ARG A 81 -12.89 12.24 4.68
CA ARG A 81 -14.30 11.87 4.49
C ARG A 81 -14.97 11.41 5.79
N SER A 82 -14.22 10.73 6.64
CA SER A 82 -14.67 10.30 7.96
C SER A 82 -14.63 11.40 9.03
N GLY A 83 -14.13 12.60 8.70
CA GLY A 83 -14.15 13.76 9.59
C GLY A 83 -12.89 13.95 10.47
N TYR A 84 -11.81 13.21 10.22
CA TYR A 84 -10.55 13.39 10.94
C TYR A 84 -9.73 14.53 10.32
N ILE A 85 -9.36 15.50 11.17
CA ILE A 85 -8.48 16.62 10.81
C ILE A 85 -7.02 16.30 11.14
N ASP A 86 -6.77 15.59 12.24
CA ASP A 86 -5.45 15.13 12.67
C ASP A 86 -5.35 13.61 12.47
N PHE A 87 -5.05 13.19 11.23
CA PHE A 87 -4.83 11.80 10.88
C PHE A 87 -3.37 11.56 10.52
N GLN A 88 -2.72 10.65 11.24
CA GLN A 88 -1.31 10.33 11.09
C GLN A 88 -1.09 9.32 9.93
N VAL A 89 -1.14 9.82 8.69
CA VAL A 89 -1.06 9.03 7.45
C VAL A 89 0.18 8.12 7.42
N ASP A 90 1.35 8.65 7.76
CA ASP A 90 2.60 7.87 7.73
C ASP A 90 2.58 6.74 8.75
N ALA A 91 2.06 7.00 9.97
CA ALA A 91 1.93 5.97 10.98
C ALA A 91 0.98 4.84 10.53
N ALA A 92 -0.18 5.20 9.96
CA ALA A 92 -1.12 4.23 9.41
C ALA A 92 -0.49 3.41 8.27
N PHE A 93 0.20 4.06 7.34
CA PHE A 93 0.88 3.39 6.24
C PHE A 93 1.92 2.39 6.74
N GLU A 94 2.75 2.75 7.73
CA GLU A 94 3.74 1.86 8.33
C GLU A 94 3.12 0.62 8.97
N ILE A 95 1.90 0.69 9.52
CA ILE A 95 1.20 -0.48 10.05
C ILE A 95 0.93 -1.52 8.95
N SER A 96 0.56 -1.09 7.75
CA SER A 96 0.35 -2.00 6.62
C SER A 96 1.65 -2.72 6.21
N LEU A 97 2.80 -2.07 6.41
CA LEU A 97 4.13 -2.63 6.14
C LEU A 97 4.63 -3.55 7.26
N ARG A 98 4.21 -3.32 8.52
CA ARG A 98 4.64 -4.12 9.67
C ARG A 98 4.26 -5.58 9.47
N ARG A 99 5.27 -6.45 9.54
CA ARG A 99 5.23 -7.92 9.42
C ARG A 99 4.88 -8.52 8.06
N ALA A 100 4.54 -7.75 7.02
CA ALA A 100 4.62 -8.25 5.63
C ALA A 100 6.06 -8.74 5.30
N THR A 101 7.03 -8.23 6.05
CA THR A 101 8.46 -8.52 5.96
C THR A 101 8.96 -9.74 6.75
N THR A 102 8.14 -10.40 7.59
CA THR A 102 8.68 -11.42 8.54
C THR A 102 8.85 -12.82 7.96
N TRP A 103 8.33 -13.12 6.77
CA TRP A 103 8.53 -14.44 6.15
C TRP A 103 8.89 -14.42 4.65
N TYR A 104 8.70 -13.32 3.94
CA TYR A 104 8.82 -13.32 2.47
C TYR A 104 9.91 -12.41 1.89
N PHE A 105 10.62 -11.64 2.73
CA PHE A 105 11.54 -10.60 2.25
C PHE A 105 12.89 -10.63 2.99
N SER A 106 13.70 -11.67 2.74
CA SER A 106 15.14 -11.66 3.02
C SER A 106 15.94 -10.82 2.01
N MET A 107 15.29 -10.06 1.12
CA MET A 107 15.96 -9.16 0.19
C MET A 107 15.59 -7.71 0.49
N ARG A 108 16.54 -6.94 0.99
CA ARG A 108 16.43 -5.48 1.15
C ARG A 108 16.19 -4.78 -0.19
N CYS A 109 14.95 -4.65 -0.68
CA CYS A 109 14.68 -3.87 -1.91
C CYS A 109 14.23 -2.42 -1.66
N TYR A 110 13.91 -2.02 -0.42
CA TYR A 110 13.50 -0.63 -0.14
C TYR A 110 14.64 0.40 -0.11
N ARG A 111 15.91 0.00 -0.27
CA ARG A 111 17.07 0.93 -0.18
C ARG A 111 17.61 1.40 -1.54
N TYR A 112 17.03 0.98 -2.66
CA TYR A 112 17.59 1.21 -4.01
C TYR A 112 16.72 2.07 -4.96
N TRP A 113 15.74 2.82 -4.46
CA TRP A 113 15.00 3.82 -5.25
C TRP A 113 15.45 5.27 -4.97
N ARG A 114 16.75 5.47 -4.67
CA ARG A 114 17.43 6.74 -4.88
C ARG A 114 18.45 6.53 -6.00
N VAL A 115 18.03 6.84 -7.22
CA VAL A 115 18.90 7.27 -8.32
C VAL A 115 18.40 8.63 -8.77
#